data_AF-A0A7W7EV16-F1
#
_entry.id   AF-A0A7W7EV16-F1
#
_cell.length_a   1.000
_cell.length_b   1.000
_cell.length_c   1.000
_cell.angle_alpha   90.00
_cell.angle_beta   90.00
_cell.angle_gamma   90.00
#
_symmetry.space_group_name_H-M   'P 1'
#
loop_
_entity.id
_entity.type
_entity.pdbx_description
1 polymer ?
#
loop_
_entity_poly.entity_id
_entity_poly.type
_entity_poly.pdbx_seq_one_letter_code
_entity_poly.pdbx_strand_id
1 'polypeptide(L)'
;MARPKADLPSAQALRALADDEGRLAVRVTPGSRSEGIEIVEGRVAVKVRAKPEDGKASAAVLDLLAQALEVAPSKVEMLRGATSREKLFRVPPE
;
A
#
# COMPACT_ATOMS: atom_id res chain seq x y z
N MET A 1 -0.59 21.64 -5.50
CA MET A 1 0.41 21.61 -4.41
C MET A 1 1.22 20.34 -4.55
N ALA A 2 2.54 20.47 -4.59
CA ALA A 2 3.48 19.41 -4.93
C ALA A 2 3.32 18.20 -3.99
N ARG A 3 2.77 17.10 -4.50
CA ARG A 3 2.91 15.82 -3.83
C ARG A 3 4.34 15.36 -4.09
N PRO A 4 5.11 15.00 -3.04
CA PRO A 4 6.47 14.54 -3.20
C PRO A 4 6.49 13.39 -4.21
N LYS A 5 7.61 13.30 -4.93
CA LYS A 5 7.92 12.29 -5.94
C LYS A 5 8.04 10.92 -5.26
N ALA A 6 6.94 10.42 -4.69
CA ALA A 6 6.81 9.04 -4.32
C ALA A 6 6.82 8.28 -5.65
N ASP A 7 7.78 7.36 -5.78
CA ASP A 7 7.75 6.40 -6.86
C ASP A 7 6.51 5.53 -6.58
N LEU A 8 5.46 5.77 -7.35
CA LEU A 8 4.19 5.06 -7.26
C LEU A 8 4.01 4.34 -8.59
N PRO A 9 3.83 3.00 -8.59
CA PRO A 9 3.49 2.28 -9.80
C PRO A 9 2.10 2.70 -10.26
N SER A 10 1.77 2.40 -11.52
CA SER A 10 0.43 2.66 -12.04
C SER A 10 -0.64 1.89 -11.25
N ALA A 11 -1.79 2.52 -11.03
CA ALA A 11 -2.92 1.90 -10.34
C ALA A 11 -3.32 0.56 -10.95
N GLN A 12 -3.25 0.45 -12.29
CA GLN A 12 -3.50 -0.80 -13.02
C GLN A 12 -2.49 -1.90 -12.67
N ALA A 13 -1.20 -1.58 -12.51
CA ALA A 13 -0.20 -2.57 -12.15
C ALA A 13 -0.43 -3.13 -10.73
N LEU A 14 -0.87 -2.29 -9.80
CA LEU A 14 -1.26 -2.74 -8.46
C LEU A 14 -2.51 -3.63 -8.50
N ARG A 15 -3.52 -3.25 -9.29
CA ARG A 15 -4.74 -4.06 -9.49
C ARG A 15 -4.45 -5.40 -10.18
N ALA A 16 -3.52 -5.42 -11.13
CA ALA A 16 -3.12 -6.64 -11.83
C ALA A 16 -2.44 -7.67 -10.91
N LEU A 17 -1.91 -7.24 -9.76
CA LEU A 17 -1.37 -8.12 -8.72
C LEU A 17 -2.39 -8.48 -7.64
N ALA A 18 -3.59 -7.89 -7.70
CA ALA A 18 -4.68 -8.28 -6.82
C ALA A 18 -5.31 -9.59 -7.33
N ASP A 19 -5.77 -10.40 -6.39
CA ASP A 19 -6.51 -11.63 -6.65
C ASP A 19 -7.90 -11.34 -7.25
N ASP A 20 -8.62 -12.37 -7.71
CA ASP A 20 -9.98 -12.26 -8.29
C ASP A 20 -10.99 -11.56 -7.34
N GLU A 21 -10.79 -11.72 -6.03
CA GLU A 21 -11.58 -11.05 -4.99
C GLU A 21 -11.17 -9.58 -4.72
N GLY A 22 -10.21 -9.03 -5.48
CA GLY A 22 -9.65 -7.70 -5.27
C GLY A 22 -8.74 -7.62 -4.05
N ARG A 23 -8.05 -8.72 -3.70
CA ARG A 23 -7.15 -8.79 -2.53
C ARG A 23 -5.72 -8.58 -2.97
N LEU A 24 -5.09 -7.51 -2.49
CA LEU A 24 -3.71 -7.15 -2.80
C LEU A 24 -2.78 -7.48 -1.64
N ALA A 25 -1.79 -8.33 -1.88
CA ALA A 25 -0.75 -8.64 -0.91
C ALA A 25 0.33 -7.56 -0.93
N VAL A 26 0.53 -6.92 0.22
CA VAL A 26 1.42 -5.78 0.40
C VAL A 26 2.42 -6.05 1.51
N ARG A 27 3.70 -5.94 1.19
CA ARG A 27 4.81 -6.04 2.14
C ARG A 27 5.21 -4.65 2.62
N VAL A 28 4.91 -4.36 3.86
CA VAL A 28 5.23 -3.09 4.51
C VAL A 28 6.62 -3.12 5.13
N THR A 29 7.41 -2.09 4.84
CA THR A 29 8.72 -1.82 5.43
C THR A 29 8.65 -0.49 6.19
N PRO A 30 8.36 -0.52 7.51
CA PRO A 30 8.29 0.67 8.34
C PRO A 30 9.69 1.18 8.71
N GLY A 31 9.80 2.46 9.07
CA GLY A 31 11.07 3.11 9.44
C GLY A 31 12.06 3.27 8.28
N SER A 32 11.59 3.23 7.03
CA SER A 32 12.43 3.47 5.85
C SER A 32 12.81 4.95 5.75
N ARG A 33 13.99 5.26 5.18
CA ARG A 33 14.39 6.66 4.90
C ARG A 33 13.54 7.29 3.78
N SER A 34 12.93 6.46 2.95
CA SER A 34 12.10 6.87 1.81
C SER A 34 10.70 6.30 1.91
N GLU A 35 9.75 7.05 1.36
CA GLU A 35 8.34 6.70 1.32
C GLU A 35 7.92 6.46 -0.13
N GLY A 36 7.24 5.35 -0.41
CA GLY A 36 6.84 4.97 -1.76
C GLY A 36 6.38 3.51 -1.88
N ILE A 37 5.90 3.14 -3.07
CA ILE A 37 5.40 1.81 -3.40
C ILE A 37 6.24 1.25 -4.54
N GLU A 38 6.65 0.01 -4.45
CA GLU A 38 7.50 -0.65 -5.43
C GLU A 38 6.97 -2.05 -5.71
N ILE A 39 7.06 -2.52 -6.95
CA ILE A 39 6.67 -3.88 -7.32
C ILE A 39 7.95 -4.69 -7.49
N VAL A 40 8.15 -5.67 -6.61
CA VAL A 40 9.32 -6.55 -6.61
C VAL A 40 8.85 -7.98 -6.82
N GLU A 41 9.24 -8.59 -7.95
CA GLU A 41 8.90 -10.00 -8.28
C GLU A 41 7.39 -10.30 -8.19
N GLY A 42 6.55 -9.37 -8.64
CA GLY A 42 5.09 -9.49 -8.58
C GLY A 42 4.49 -9.29 -7.18
N ARG A 43 5.25 -8.76 -6.22
CA ARG A 43 4.76 -8.41 -4.89
C ARG A 43 4.85 -6.91 -4.68
N VAL A 44 3.83 -6.34 -4.06
CA VAL A 44 3.81 -4.91 -3.74
C VAL A 44 4.59 -4.68 -2.44
N ALA A 45 5.68 -3.93 -2.51
CA ALA A 45 6.49 -3.51 -1.38
C ALA A 45 6.23 -2.03 -1.09
N VAL A 46 5.73 -1.72 0.11
CA VAL A 46 5.47 -0.35 0.54
C VAL A 46 6.47 0.03 1.60
N LYS A 47 7.20 1.11 1.37
CA LYS A 47 8.17 1.68 2.30
C LYS A 47 7.54 2.92 2.92
N VAL A 48 7.52 2.99 4.25
CA VAL A 48 7.03 4.17 4.98
C VAL A 48 8.05 4.64 6.00
N ARG A 49 8.10 5.95 6.20
CA ARG A 49 8.93 6.56 7.25
C ARG A 49 8.34 6.35 8.65
N ALA A 50 7.03 6.10 8.71
CA ALA A 50 6.34 5.81 9.96
C ALA A 50 6.93 4.58 10.66
N LYS A 51 7.15 4.71 11.96
CA LYS A 51 7.58 3.59 12.81
C LYS A 51 6.45 2.57 12.97
N PRO A 52 6.77 1.29 13.24
CA PRO A 52 5.77 0.25 13.49
C PRO A 52 5.13 0.36 14.88
N GLU A 53 4.77 1.56 15.31
CA GLU A 53 4.17 1.85 16.62
C GLU A 53 2.69 2.19 16.43
N ASP A 54 1.80 1.51 17.17
CA ASP A 54 0.36 1.80 17.28
C ASP A 54 -0.37 2.06 15.95
N GLY A 55 -0.16 1.19 14.94
CA GLY A 55 -0.92 1.27 13.68
C GLY A 55 -0.60 2.49 12.80
N LYS A 56 0.33 3.37 13.19
CA LYS A 56 0.74 4.53 12.38
C LYS A 56 1.32 4.13 11.02
N ALA A 57 2.10 3.05 10.98
CA ALA A 57 2.58 2.48 9.74
C ALA A 57 1.44 1.99 8.83
N SER A 58 0.38 1.40 9.40
CA SER A 58 -0.80 0.97 8.64
C SER A 58 -1.52 2.15 8.01
N ALA A 59 -1.76 3.22 8.78
CA ALA A 59 -2.42 4.42 8.29
C ALA A 59 -1.63 5.07 7.15
N ALA A 60 -0.31 5.19 7.30
CA ALA A 60 0.56 5.73 6.25
C ALA A 60 0.52 4.88 4.97
N VAL A 61 0.55 3.55 5.11
CA VAL A 61 0.45 2.63 3.96
C VAL A 61 -0.90 2.76 3.26
N LEU A 62 -1.99 2.90 4.03
CA LEU A 62 -3.34 3.00 3.48
C LEU A 62 -3.50 4.30 2.68
N ASP A 63 -2.98 5.43 3.20
CA ASP A 63 -2.97 6.70 2.49
C ASP A 63 -2.15 6.64 1.19
N LEU A 64 -0.95 6.04 1.24
CA LEU A 64 -0.11 5.81 0.06
C LEU A 64 -0.80 4.94 -1.00
N LEU A 65 -1.40 3.82 -0.58
CA LEU A 65 -2.11 2.92 -1.49
C LEU A 65 -3.30 3.63 -2.13
N ALA A 66 -4.07 4.39 -1.36
CA ALA A 66 -5.20 5.17 -1.87
C ALA A 66 -4.75 6.19 -2.92
N GLN A 67 -3.63 6.89 -2.66
CA GLN A 67 -3.03 7.82 -3.61
C GLN A 67 -2.52 7.13 -4.88
N ALA A 68 -1.86 5.98 -4.76
CA ALA A 68 -1.34 5.23 -5.91
C ALA A 68 -2.43 4.60 -6.77
N LEU A 69 -3.55 4.21 -6.16
CA LEU A 69 -4.71 3.66 -6.84
C LEU A 69 -5.67 4.73 -7.36
N GLU A 70 -5.45 6.00 -7.00
CA GLU A 70 -6.35 7.14 -7.25
C GLU A 70 -7.78 6.90 -6.74
N VAL A 71 -7.90 6.26 -5.58
CA VAL A 71 -9.18 5.95 -4.94
C VAL A 71 -9.30 6.61 -3.56
N ALA A 72 -10.53 6.71 -3.06
CA ALA A 72 -10.74 7.16 -1.68
C ALA A 72 -10.13 6.13 -0.69
N PRO A 73 -9.51 6.58 0.42
CA PRO A 73 -8.98 5.66 1.44
C PRO A 73 -10.07 4.75 2.02
N SER A 74 -11.33 5.19 2.07
CA SER A 74 -12.47 4.36 2.49
C SER A 74 -12.76 3.16 1.57
N LYS A 75 -12.22 3.15 0.35
CA LYS A 75 -12.32 2.01 -0.59
C LYS A 75 -11.21 0.98 -0.37
N VAL A 76 -10.16 1.34 0.37
CA VAL A 76 -9.04 0.46 0.69
C VAL A 76 -9.20 -0.03 2.12
N GLU A 77 -9.48 -1.31 2.27
CA GLU A 77 -9.70 -1.92 3.58
C GLU A 77 -8.58 -2.91 3.90
N MET A 78 -8.08 -2.90 5.14
CA MET A 78 -7.12 -3.93 5.57
C MET A 78 -7.88 -5.20 5.97
N LEU A 79 -7.66 -6.28 5.22
CA LEU A 79 -8.23 -7.59 5.51
C LEU A 79 -7.38 -8.38 6.51
N ARG A 80 -6.04 -8.26 6.42
CA ARG A 80 -5.12 -9.06 7.25
C ARG A 80 -3.79 -8.34 7.47
N GLY A 81 -3.09 -8.72 8.54
CA GLY A 81 -1.69 -8.34 8.78
C GLY A 81 -1.49 -7.09 9.62
N ALA A 82 -2.45 -6.74 10.51
CA ALA A 82 -2.33 -5.59 11.39
C ALA A 82 -1.00 -5.55 12.19
N THR A 83 -0.54 -6.72 12.64
CA THR A 83 0.70 -6.91 13.41
C THR A 83 1.88 -7.45 12.58
N SER A 84 1.67 -7.73 11.29
CA SER A 84 2.67 -8.34 10.41
C SER A 84 3.18 -7.35 9.36
N ARG A 85 4.40 -7.60 8.88
CA ARG A 85 4.97 -6.89 7.72
C ARG A 85 4.25 -7.23 6.42
N GLU A 86 3.67 -8.42 6.31
CA GLU A 86 2.82 -8.79 5.18
C GLU A 86 1.37 -8.49 5.53
N LYS A 87 0.77 -7.62 4.73
CA LYS A 87 -0.59 -7.12 4.90
C LYS A 87 -1.40 -7.43 3.65
N LEU A 88 -2.67 -7.73 3.85
CA LEU A 88 -3.61 -7.95 2.77
C LEU A 88 -4.61 -6.80 2.78
N PHE A 89 -4.70 -6.09 1.67
CA PHE A 89 -5.65 -5.00 1.50
C PHE A 89 -6.66 -5.36 0.43
N ARG A 90 -7.90 -4.96 0.63
CA ARG A 90 -8.92 -4.99 -0.40
C ARG A 90 -8.79 -3.73 -1.25
N VAL A 91 -8.67 -3.90 -2.55
CA VAL A 91 -8.69 -2.81 -3.53
C VAL A 91 -9.99 -2.90 -4.34
N PRO A 92 -10.62 -1.78 -4.70
CA PRO A 92 -11.82 -1.80 -5.53
C PRO A 92 -11.47 -2.29 -6.95
N PRO A 93 -12.40 -3.00 -7.61
CA PRO A 93 -12.30 -3.25 -9.04
C PRO A 93 -12.34 -1.93 -9.82
N GLU A 94 -11.84 -1.97 -11.06
CA GLU A 94 -11.84 -0.84 -12.00
C GLU A 94 -13.23 -0.26 -12.29
#